data_AF-A0AAX3VTM7-F1
#
_entry.id   AF-A0AAX3VTM7-F1
#
_cell.length_a   1.000
_cell.length_b   1.000
_cell.length_c   1.000
_cell.angle_alpha   90.00
_cell.angle_beta   90.00
_cell.angle_gamma   90.00
#
_symmetry.space_group_name_H-M   'P 1'
#
loop_
_entity.id
_entity.type
_entity.pdbx_description
1 polymer ?
#
loop_
_entity_poly.entity_id
_entity_poly.type
_entity_poly.pdbx_seq_one_letter_code
_entity_poly.pdbx_strand_id
1 'polypeptide(L)'
;MSPKQQLIAKGIFIASTLFSLAMVAFVAWSVVTVSPLHPAGSAPSQGVGLALAIGLFVMAFNYVAYRGLTEPVKGFKVVFWCFIALHLFALPIGTAIALTLIYLWNQSRTSVIRPLGATL
;
A
#
# COMPACT_ATOMS: atom_id res chain seq x y z
N MET A 1 -7.91 15.33 10.29
CA MET A 1 -6.60 14.66 10.43
C MET A 1 -5.52 15.73 10.59
N SER A 2 -4.62 15.59 11.56
CA SER A 2 -3.57 16.59 11.80
C SER A 2 -2.39 16.46 10.81
N PRO A 3 -1.56 17.51 10.62
CA PRO A 3 -0.38 17.44 9.75
C PRO A 3 0.59 16.31 10.15
N LYS A 4 0.77 16.08 11.46
CA LYS A 4 1.59 14.97 11.98
C LYS A 4 1.04 13.60 11.55
N GLN A 5 -0.27 13.41 11.63
CA GLN A 5 -0.93 12.17 11.21
C GLN A 5 -0.81 11.94 9.70
N GLN A 6 -0.90 13.01 8.89
CA GLN A 6 -0.70 12.93 7.44
C GLN A 6 0.74 12.53 7.08
N LEU A 7 1.73 13.05 7.81
CA LEU A 7 3.14 12.67 7.65
C LEU A 7 3.35 11.19 7.99
N ILE A 8 2.78 10.71 9.10
CA ILE A 8 2.85 9.29 9.49
C ILE A 8 2.22 8.41 8.41
N ALA A 9 1.00 8.74 7.94
CA ALA A 9 0.34 8.01 6.87
C ALA A 9 1.21 7.96 5.62
N LYS A 10 1.74 9.11 5.18
CA LYS A 10 2.62 9.19 4.00
C LYS A 10 3.87 8.32 4.16
N GLY A 11 4.50 8.34 5.34
CA GLY A 11 5.65 7.49 5.65
C GLY A 11 5.33 6.01 5.53
N ILE A 12 4.20 5.57 6.09
CA ILE A 12 3.72 4.18 6.00
C ILE A 12 3.54 3.77 4.54
N PHE A 13 2.83 4.57 3.73
CA PHE A 13 2.59 4.22 2.32
C PHE A 13 3.87 4.21 1.49
N ILE A 14 4.82 5.11 1.73
CA ILE A 14 6.14 5.09 1.08
C ILE A 14 6.89 3.81 1.45
N ALA A 15 6.96 3.47 2.74
CA ALA A 15 7.63 2.26 3.21
C ALA A 15 7.00 0.99 2.63
N SER A 16 5.66 0.88 2.66
CA SER A 16 4.92 -0.23 2.05
C SER A 16 5.16 -0.34 0.55
N THR A 17 5.25 0.79 -0.17
CA THR A 17 5.54 0.81 -1.61
C THR A 17 6.95 0.29 -1.88
N LEU A 18 7.96 0.82 -1.18
CA LEU A 18 9.35 0.39 -1.35
C LEU A 18 9.53 -1.10 -1.03
N PHE A 19 8.93 -1.57 0.06
CA PHE A 19 8.96 -2.98 0.42
C PHE A 19 8.29 -3.86 -0.65
N SER A 20 7.13 -3.44 -1.16
CA SER A 20 6.43 -4.16 -2.23
C SER A 20 7.26 -4.21 -3.52
N LEU A 21 7.90 -3.10 -3.91
CA LEU A 21 8.78 -3.04 -5.08
C LEU A 21 10.02 -3.93 -4.91
N ALA A 22 10.62 -3.95 -3.73
CA ALA A 22 11.73 -4.84 -3.42
C ALA A 22 11.31 -6.32 -3.54
N MET A 23 10.12 -6.68 -3.05
CA MET A 23 9.57 -8.03 -3.19
C MET A 23 9.27 -8.38 -4.66
N VAL A 24 8.71 -7.47 -5.44
CA VAL A 24 8.49 -7.68 -6.89
C VAL A 24 9.82 -7.91 -7.61
N ALA A 25 10.83 -7.09 -7.32
CA ALA A 25 12.17 -7.25 -7.90
C ALA A 25 12.81 -8.58 -7.50
N PHE A 26 12.69 -8.98 -6.23
CA PHE A 26 13.20 -10.26 -5.74
C PHE A 26 12.51 -11.46 -6.41
N VAL A 27 11.18 -11.43 -6.55
CA VAL A 27 10.41 -12.48 -7.24
C VAL A 27 10.76 -12.52 -8.71
N ALA A 28 10.85 -11.37 -9.38
CA ALA A 28 11.26 -11.31 -10.78
C ALA A 28 12.67 -11.89 -10.98
N TRP A 29 13.61 -11.53 -10.11
CA TRP A 29 14.95 -12.08 -10.12
C TRP A 29 14.96 -13.59 -9.90
N SER A 30 14.26 -14.10 -8.89
CA SER A 30 14.25 -15.54 -8.57
C SER A 30 13.61 -16.39 -9.66
N VAL A 31 12.60 -15.86 -10.35
CA VAL A 31 11.99 -16.51 -11.51
C VAL A 31 13.00 -16.64 -12.66
N VAL A 32 13.82 -15.61 -12.89
CA VAL A 32 14.81 -15.62 -13.97
C VAL A 32 16.02 -16.49 -13.64
N THR A 33 16.48 -16.50 -12.39
CA THR A 33 17.75 -17.13 -12.01
C THR A 33 17.63 -18.54 -11.47
N VAL A 34 16.50 -18.90 -10.85
CA VAL A 34 16.35 -20.16 -10.10
C VAL A 34 15.21 -21.04 -10.62
N SER A 35 14.23 -20.47 -11.35
CA SER A 35 13.05 -21.24 -11.74
C SER A 35 13.37 -22.30 -12.80
N PRO A 36 13.05 -23.59 -12.57
CA PRO A 36 13.19 -24.64 -13.59
C PRO A 36 12.22 -24.45 -14.76
N LEU A 37 11.24 -23.54 -14.64
CA LEU A 37 10.28 -23.16 -15.68
C LEU A 37 10.80 -22.09 -16.63
N HIS A 38 11.98 -21.52 -16.39
CA HIS A 38 12.62 -20.55 -17.28
C HIS A 38 13.74 -21.27 -18.06
N PRO A 39 13.46 -21.85 -19.25
CA PRO A 39 14.49 -22.52 -20.04
C PRO A 39 15.60 -21.52 -20.38
N ALA A 40 16.86 -21.96 -20.35
CA ALA A 40 18.05 -21.11 -20.52
C ALA A 40 18.13 -20.29 -21.84
N GLY A 41 17.15 -20.44 -22.74
CA GLY A 41 17.01 -19.68 -23.98
C GLY A 41 15.75 -18.80 -24.09
N SER A 42 14.93 -18.64 -23.04
CA SER A 42 13.80 -17.71 -23.08
C SER A 42 14.29 -16.26 -23.04
N ALA A 43 13.68 -15.39 -23.84
CA ALA A 43 14.09 -13.99 -23.95
C ALA A 43 13.93 -13.27 -22.59
N PRO A 44 15.00 -12.64 -22.06
CA PRO A 44 14.97 -11.92 -20.77
C PRO A 44 13.89 -10.83 -20.70
N SER A 45 13.48 -10.31 -21.86
CA SER A 45 12.55 -9.18 -21.99
C SER A 45 11.15 -9.47 -21.47
N GLN A 46 10.68 -10.72 -21.50
CA GLN A 46 9.32 -11.06 -21.03
C GLN A 46 9.18 -10.97 -19.50
N GLY A 47 10.19 -11.44 -18.75
CA GLY A 47 10.20 -11.35 -17.29
C GLY A 47 10.33 -9.91 -16.79
N VAL A 48 11.17 -9.11 -17.46
CA VAL A 48 11.39 -7.69 -17.12
C VAL A 48 10.15 -6.85 -17.39
N GLY A 49 9.49 -7.05 -18.54
CA GLY A 49 8.27 -6.31 -18.89
C GLY A 49 7.12 -6.54 -17.90
N LEU A 50 6.90 -7.80 -17.50
CA LEU A 50 5.88 -8.15 -16.51
C LEU A 50 6.21 -7.58 -15.13
N ALA A 51 7.46 -7.69 -14.67
CA ALA A 51 7.88 -7.14 -13.40
C ALA A 51 7.71 -5.61 -13.33
N LEU A 52 8.03 -4.91 -14.43
CA LEU A 52 7.81 -3.48 -14.55
C LEU A 52 6.32 -3.13 -14.48
N ALA A 53 5.47 -3.85 -15.21
CA ALA A 53 4.02 -3.64 -15.21
C ALA A 53 3.42 -3.85 -13.81
N ILE A 54 3.82 -4.91 -13.12
CA ILE A 54 3.42 -5.18 -11.73
C ILE A 54 3.94 -4.08 -10.80
N GLY A 55 5.18 -3.63 -10.95
CA GLY A 55 5.76 -2.55 -10.15
C GLY A 55 4.99 -1.23 -10.30
N LEU A 56 4.66 -0.86 -11.54
CA LEU A 56 3.83 0.32 -11.83
C LEU A 56 2.42 0.18 -11.23
N PHE A 57 1.80 -0.98 -11.37
CA PHE A 57 0.51 -1.26 -10.76
C PHE A 57 0.57 -1.13 -9.23
N VAL A 58 1.59 -1.70 -8.59
CA VAL A 58 1.80 -1.63 -7.13
C VAL A 58 1.95 -0.17 -6.69
N MET A 59 2.72 0.65 -7.40
CA MET A 59 2.85 2.07 -7.09
C MET A 59 1.51 2.80 -7.20
N ALA A 60 0.76 2.58 -8.29
CA ALA A 60 -0.55 3.18 -8.49
C ALA A 60 -1.55 2.73 -7.39
N PHE A 61 -1.58 1.44 -7.06
CA PHE A 61 -2.43 0.87 -6.03
C PHE A 61 -2.15 1.50 -4.65
N ASN A 62 -0.88 1.55 -4.24
CA ASN A 62 -0.48 2.17 -2.98
C ASN A 62 -0.83 3.66 -2.93
N TYR A 63 -0.62 4.38 -4.03
CA TYR A 63 -0.97 5.78 -4.14
C TYR A 63 -2.48 6.01 -4.00
N VAL A 64 -3.30 5.22 -4.69
CA VAL A 64 -4.76 5.31 -4.60
C VAL A 64 -5.26 4.90 -3.21
N ALA A 65 -4.64 3.91 -2.57
CA ALA A 65 -4.95 3.55 -1.18
C ALA A 65 -4.64 4.70 -0.20
N TYR A 66 -3.52 5.41 -0.39
CA TYR A 66 -3.21 6.62 0.39
C TYR A 66 -4.26 7.73 0.19
N ARG A 67 -4.65 7.98 -1.06
CA ARG A 67 -5.73 8.93 -1.39
C ARG A 67 -7.06 8.49 -0.78
N GLY A 68 -7.30 7.19 -0.66
CA GLY A 68 -8.48 6.65 0.01
C GLY A 68 -8.57 7.03 1.47
N LEU A 69 -7.44 7.07 2.18
CA LEU A 69 -7.35 7.50 3.57
C LEU A 69 -7.54 9.02 3.72
N THR A 70 -7.02 9.82 2.79
CA THR A 70 -6.93 11.28 2.94
C THR A 70 -8.08 12.04 2.29
N GLU A 71 -8.76 11.47 1.29
CA GLU A 71 -9.74 12.17 0.48
C GLU A 71 -11.18 11.69 0.67
N PRO A 72 -12.18 12.54 0.41
CA PRO A 72 -13.59 12.18 0.54
C PRO A 72 -14.14 11.32 -0.62
N VAL A 73 -13.30 10.85 -1.56
CA VAL A 73 -13.73 10.12 -2.76
C VAL A 73 -14.09 8.66 -2.43
N LYS A 74 -15.35 8.24 -2.68
CA LYS A 74 -15.84 6.89 -2.32
C LYS A 74 -15.02 5.76 -2.95
N GLY A 75 -14.68 5.86 -4.23
CA GLY A 75 -13.93 4.82 -4.95
C GLY A 75 -12.58 4.51 -4.31
N PHE A 76 -11.84 5.54 -3.88
CA PHE A 76 -10.53 5.35 -3.25
C PHE A 76 -10.61 4.67 -1.89
N LYS A 77 -11.74 4.81 -1.18
CA LYS A 77 -11.96 4.13 0.12
C LYS A 77 -11.98 2.61 -0.04
N VAL A 78 -12.56 2.12 -1.14
CA VAL A 78 -12.58 0.68 -1.44
C VAL A 78 -11.15 0.17 -1.60
N VAL A 79 -10.33 0.88 -2.38
CA VAL A 79 -8.91 0.53 -2.57
C VAL A 79 -8.13 0.58 -1.27
N PHE A 80 -8.38 1.57 -0.40
CA PHE A 80 -7.81 1.63 0.95
C PHE A 80 -8.18 0.40 1.78
N TRP A 81 -9.45 -0.02 1.80
CA TRP A 81 -9.85 -1.22 2.56
C TRP A 81 -9.29 -2.51 1.97
N CYS A 82 -9.14 -2.61 0.65
CA CYS A 82 -8.41 -3.72 0.03
C CYS A 82 -6.95 -3.75 0.51
N PHE A 83 -6.28 -2.59 0.56
CA PHE A 83 -4.91 -2.48 1.08
C PHE A 83 -4.81 -2.95 2.54
N ILE A 84 -5.75 -2.54 3.39
CA ILE A 84 -5.84 -2.99 4.79
C ILE A 84 -6.02 -4.51 4.87
N ALA A 85 -6.95 -5.08 4.10
CA ALA A 85 -7.21 -6.51 4.09
C ALA A 85 -5.95 -7.31 3.71
N LEU A 86 -5.22 -6.89 2.67
CA LEU A 86 -3.96 -7.52 2.27
C LEU A 86 -2.91 -7.47 3.39
N HIS A 87 -2.80 -6.33 4.10
CA HIS A 87 -1.83 -6.17 5.18
C HIS A 87 -2.18 -6.98 6.44
N LEU A 88 -3.46 -7.27 6.70
CA LEU A 88 -3.87 -8.15 7.80
C LEU A 88 -3.35 -9.59 7.64
N PHE A 89 -3.12 -10.05 6.41
CA PHE A 89 -2.54 -11.38 6.16
C PHE A 89 -1.01 -11.39 6.22
N ALA A 90 -0.35 -10.22 6.22
CA ALA A 90 1.10 -10.08 6.27
C ALA A 90 1.62 -9.95 7.72
N LEU A 91 1.43 -10.99 8.53
CA LEU A 91 1.80 -11.00 9.95
C LEU A 91 3.34 -11.06 10.18
N PRO A 92 3.88 -10.40 11.23
CA PRO A 92 3.20 -9.51 12.18
C PRO A 92 3.19 -8.03 11.74
N ILE A 93 4.13 -7.62 10.90
CA ILE A 93 4.39 -6.21 10.56
C ILE A 93 3.22 -5.58 9.79
N GLY A 94 2.65 -6.30 8.83
CA GLY A 94 1.50 -5.84 8.06
C GLY A 94 0.28 -5.61 8.93
N THR A 95 0.05 -6.43 9.96
CA THR A 95 -1.06 -6.22 10.89
C THR A 95 -0.87 -4.96 11.73
N ALA A 96 0.36 -4.67 12.18
CA ALA A 96 0.65 -3.41 12.87
C ALA A 96 0.41 -2.19 11.95
N ILE A 97 0.78 -2.28 10.67
CA ILE A 97 0.49 -1.26 9.65
C ILE A 97 -1.02 -1.08 9.48
N ALA A 98 -1.77 -2.17 9.31
CA ALA A 98 -3.21 -2.17 9.13
C ALA A 98 -3.92 -1.50 10.32
N LEU A 99 -3.60 -1.90 11.55
CA LEU A 99 -4.17 -1.32 12.76
C LEU A 99 -3.85 0.18 12.89
N THR A 100 -2.61 0.58 12.59
CA THR A 100 -2.20 2.00 12.60
C THR A 100 -3.02 2.81 11.59
N LEU A 101 -3.23 2.30 10.39
CA LEU A 101 -4.00 2.97 9.35
C LEU A 101 -5.50 3.01 9.67
N ILE A 102 -6.07 1.97 10.28
CA ILE A 102 -7.45 1.96 10.79
C ILE A 102 -7.62 3.01 11.89
N TYR A 103 -6.65 3.13 12.80
CA TYR A 103 -6.65 4.17 13.83
C TYR A 103 -6.67 5.58 13.20
N LEU A 104 -5.78 5.81 12.23
CA LEU A 104 -5.71 7.08 11.50
C LEU A 104 -6.99 7.39 10.71
N TRP A 105 -7.61 6.36 10.12
CA TRP A 105 -8.90 6.47 9.45
C TRP A 105 -9.98 6.95 10.41
N ASN A 106 -10.11 6.31 11.57
CA ASN A 106 -11.10 6.67 12.57
C ASN A 106 -10.90 8.11 13.06
N GLN A 107 -9.66 8.48 13.41
CA GLN A 107 -9.30 9.84 13.83
C GLN A 107 -9.68 10.91 12.80
N SER A 108 -9.50 10.61 11.51
CA SER A 108 -9.88 11.55 10.45
C SER A 108 -11.39 11.82 10.45
N ARG A 109 -12.22 10.83 10.78
CA ARG A 109 -13.68 10.94 10.84
C ARG A 109 -14.17 11.56 12.14
N THR A 110 -13.59 11.24 13.29
CA THR A 110 -13.98 11.87 14.57
C THR A 110 -13.67 13.35 14.58
N SER A 111 -12.59 13.79 13.93
CA SER A 111 -12.27 15.22 13.78
C SER A 111 -13.30 16.01 12.96
N VAL A 112 -14.07 15.33 12.11
CA VAL A 112 -15.16 15.96 11.31
C VAL A 112 -16.47 16.03 12.10
N ILE A 113 -16.67 15.16 13.09
CA ILE A 113 -17.93 15.05 13.85
C ILE A 113 -17.95 15.95 15.09
N ARG A 114 -16.80 16.47 15.56
CA ARG A 114 -16.78 17.38 16.71
C ARG A 114 -17.53 18.68 16.35
N PRO A 115 -18.73 18.94 16.92
CA PRO A 115 -19.41 20.19 16.70
C PRO A 115 -18.55 21.28 17.32
N LEU A 116 -18.40 22.41 16.65
CA LEU A 116 -17.68 23.61 17.11
C LEU A 116 -18.29 24.27 18.37
N GLY A 117 -19.09 23.55 19.17
CA GLY A 117 -19.86 24.08 20.30
C GLY A 117 -19.75 23.31 21.62
N ALA A 118 -18.81 22.38 21.77
CA ALA A 118 -18.52 21.79 23.08
C ALA A 118 -17.31 22.48 23.73
N THR A 119 -17.49 23.76 24.07
CA THR A 119 -16.73 24.43 25.13
C THR A 119 -17.33 24.02 26.47
N LEU A 120 -16.56 23.29 27.27
CA LEU A 120 -16.67 23.32 28.73
C LEU A 120 -15.51 24.17 29.24
#